data_AF-A0AAQ0EN97-F1
#
_entry.id   AF-A0AAQ0EN97-F1
#
_cell.length_a   1.000
_cell.length_b   1.000
_cell.length_c   1.000
_cell.angle_alpha   90.00
_cell.angle_beta   90.00
_cell.angle_gamma   90.00
#
_symmetry.space_group_name_H-M   'P 1'
#
loop_
_entity.id
_entity.type
_entity.pdbx_description
1 polymer ?
#
loop_
_entity_poly.entity_id
_entity_poly.type
_entity_poly.pdbx_seq_one_letter_code
_entity_poly.pdbx_strand_id
1 'polypeptide(L)'
;MRFLLALFSLILVLPATEAFSQEDKQHQQEAEEDLCGQRKETCVFYSYEEALQHAREYNKLTLVVLLDRSERFSFEPLFEVASSMEDSLLATFADFVVLARTGAVPLIYPPVQDPMIGEIDAFLAAFPDQEFPEQPAIITIAVGDSSTEILDITLIPQMIE
;
A
#
# COMPACT_ATOMS: atom_id res chain seq x y z
N MET A 1 -8.67 -29.10 2.34
CA MET A 1 -8.36 -28.50 3.67
C MET A 1 -7.14 -29.18 4.32
N ARG A 2 -5.95 -29.09 3.70
CA ARG A 2 -4.69 -29.63 4.27
C ARG A 2 -3.48 -28.68 4.08
N PHE A 3 -3.59 -27.68 3.20
CA PHE A 3 -2.52 -26.71 2.94
C PHE A 3 -2.45 -25.58 3.98
N LEU A 4 -3.56 -25.17 4.58
CA LEU A 4 -3.59 -24.07 5.57
C LEU A 4 -2.85 -24.42 6.88
N LEU A 5 -2.78 -25.70 7.26
CA LEU A 5 -2.08 -26.13 8.47
C LEU A 5 -0.55 -26.12 8.32
N ALA A 6 -0.03 -26.26 7.09
CA ALA A 6 1.41 -26.22 6.84
C ALA A 6 1.97 -24.80 7.00
N LEU A 7 1.20 -23.79 6.60
CA LEU A 7 1.58 -22.38 6.65
C LEU A 7 1.68 -21.87 8.11
N PHE A 8 0.77 -22.32 8.99
CA PHE A 8 0.87 -22.03 10.43
C PHE A 8 2.04 -22.72 11.13
N SER A 9 2.53 -23.86 10.61
CA SER A 9 3.70 -24.53 11.20
C SER A 9 5.02 -23.80 10.91
N LEU A 10 5.08 -22.99 9.84
CA LEU A 10 6.29 -22.25 9.45
C LEU A 10 6.56 -21.04 10.35
N ILE A 11 5.51 -20.45 10.93
CA ILE A 11 5.59 -19.23 11.75
C ILE A 11 6.20 -19.50 13.14
N LEU A 12 6.24 -20.77 13.59
CA LEU A 12 6.73 -21.16 14.91
C LEU A 12 8.24 -21.48 14.98
N VAL A 13 9.00 -21.31 13.88
CA VAL A 13 10.43 -21.65 13.83
C VAL A 13 11.29 -20.49 13.30
N LEU A 14 11.15 -19.30 13.89
CA LEU A 14 12.17 -18.26 13.75
C LEU A 14 12.69 -17.86 15.14
N PRO A 15 13.99 -18.08 15.43
CA PRO A 15 14.59 -17.61 16.66
C PRO A 15 14.77 -16.09 16.61
N ALA A 16 14.52 -15.47 17.75
CA ALA A 16 14.79 -14.07 18.03
C ALA A 16 16.30 -13.75 17.92
N THR A 17 16.57 -12.62 17.25
CA THR A 17 17.64 -11.62 17.50
C THR A 17 19.06 -12.07 17.86
N GLU A 18 20.04 -11.59 17.10
CA GLU A 18 21.08 -10.60 17.49
C GLU A 18 22.33 -10.73 16.61
N ALA A 19 22.84 -9.61 16.09
CA ALA A 19 24.25 -9.17 16.23
C ALA A 19 24.67 -8.16 15.15
N PHE A 20 25.12 -7.00 15.65
CA PHE A 20 25.93 -5.95 15.04
C PHE A 20 26.92 -6.38 13.95
N SER A 21 27.07 -5.53 12.93
CA SER A 21 28.41 -5.16 12.42
C SER A 21 28.38 -3.75 11.83
N GLN A 22 29.17 -2.89 12.45
CA GLN A 22 29.46 -1.50 12.11
C GLN A 22 30.74 -1.45 11.23
N GLU A 23 30.81 -0.43 10.35
CA GLU A 23 31.98 0.01 9.54
C GLU A 23 32.44 -0.95 8.40
N ASP A 24 32.74 -0.54 7.17
CA ASP A 24 33.46 0.67 6.76
C ASP A 24 33.43 0.82 5.21
N LYS A 25 33.26 2.05 4.68
CA LYS A 25 34.01 2.67 3.56
C LYS A 25 33.23 3.75 2.79
N GLN A 26 33.77 4.97 2.90
CA GLN A 26 33.46 6.17 2.14
C GLN A 26 33.85 6.09 0.66
N HIS A 27 33.21 6.98 -0.12
CA HIS A 27 33.53 7.49 -1.47
C HIS A 27 32.99 6.71 -2.67
N GLN A 28 31.89 7.21 -3.23
CA GLN A 28 31.92 7.87 -4.55
C GLN A 28 30.69 8.76 -4.73
N GLN A 29 30.95 10.06 -4.91
CA GLN A 29 30.01 11.06 -5.42
C GLN A 29 29.71 10.79 -6.89
N GLU A 30 28.46 11.11 -7.26
CA GLU A 30 28.05 11.63 -8.57
C GLU A 30 28.26 10.70 -9.78
N ALA A 31 27.23 9.90 -10.10
CA ALA A 31 26.74 9.66 -11.46
C ALA A 31 25.58 8.64 -11.45
N GLU A 32 24.35 9.08 -11.21
CA GLU A 32 23.14 8.32 -11.61
C GLU A 32 22.10 9.26 -12.24
N GLU A 33 22.53 10.02 -13.25
CA GLU A 33 21.64 10.42 -14.35
C GLU A 33 21.75 9.37 -15.46
N ASP A 34 21.32 8.12 -15.22
CA ASP A 34 21.00 7.17 -16.31
C ASP A 34 20.25 5.88 -15.87
N LEU A 35 19.37 5.94 -14.87
CA LEU A 35 18.46 4.83 -14.53
C LEU A 35 17.05 5.03 -15.10
N CYS A 36 16.98 5.46 -16.36
CA CYS A 36 15.76 5.33 -17.17
C CYS A 36 15.75 3.92 -17.81
N GLY A 37 15.50 2.87 -17.02
CA GLY A 37 15.51 1.51 -17.57
C GLY A 37 15.28 0.33 -16.64
N GLN A 38 15.32 0.52 -15.31
CA GLN A 38 14.83 -0.47 -14.36
C GLN A 38 13.90 0.25 -13.39
N ARG A 39 12.62 0.34 -13.76
CA ARG A 39 11.58 0.60 -12.76
C ARG A 39 11.73 -0.53 -11.76
N LYS A 40 12.17 -0.21 -10.53
CA LYS A 40 11.92 -1.08 -9.39
C LYS A 40 10.43 -1.38 -9.46
N GLU A 41 10.04 -2.64 -9.64
CA GLU A 41 8.62 -3.03 -9.70
C GLU A 41 8.05 -2.77 -8.30
N THR A 42 7.54 -1.56 -8.10
CA THR A 42 6.95 -1.17 -6.83
C THR A 42 5.58 -1.83 -6.73
N CYS A 43 5.30 -2.47 -5.61
CA CYS A 43 3.98 -3.03 -5.33
C CYS A 43 3.10 -2.05 -4.56
N VAL A 44 3.54 -0.80 -4.35
CA VAL A 44 2.81 0.27 -3.67
C VAL A 44 2.38 1.34 -4.67
N PHE A 45 1.09 1.64 -4.68
CA PHE A 45 0.44 2.54 -5.63
C PHE A 45 -0.38 3.62 -4.91
N TYR A 46 -0.68 4.70 -5.63
CA TYR A 46 -1.52 5.80 -5.16
C TYR A 46 -2.85 5.90 -5.89
N SER A 47 -3.01 5.13 -6.97
CA SER A 47 -4.26 5.00 -7.72
C SER A 47 -4.76 3.55 -7.64
N TYR A 48 -6.04 3.41 -7.33
CA TYR A 48 -6.71 2.10 -7.34
C TYR A 48 -6.71 1.48 -8.74
N GLU A 49 -6.91 2.29 -9.79
CA GLU A 49 -6.99 1.77 -11.16
C GLU A 49 -5.63 1.27 -11.66
N GLU A 50 -4.56 2.03 -11.40
CA GLU A 50 -3.19 1.62 -11.76
C GLU A 50 -2.79 0.33 -11.04
N ALA A 51 -3.08 0.25 -9.74
CA ALA A 51 -2.81 -0.94 -8.95
C ALA A 51 -3.63 -2.15 -9.41
N LEU A 52 -4.89 -1.95 -9.78
CA LEU A 52 -5.73 -3.03 -10.29
C LEU A 52 -5.23 -3.53 -11.64
N GLN A 53 -4.80 -2.63 -12.52
CA GLN A 53 -4.21 -2.99 -13.80
C GLN A 53 -2.91 -3.78 -13.59
N HIS A 54 -2.03 -3.30 -12.73
CA HIS A 54 -0.79 -3.99 -12.39
C HIS A 54 -1.07 -5.38 -11.78
N ALA A 55 -2.00 -5.47 -10.83
CA ALA A 55 -2.40 -6.73 -10.22
C ALA A 55 -2.86 -7.76 -11.27
N ARG A 56 -3.60 -7.33 -12.30
CA ARG A 56 -4.02 -8.21 -13.39
C ARG A 56 -2.88 -8.60 -14.32
N GLU A 57 -2.04 -7.65 -14.71
CA GLU A 57 -0.88 -7.90 -15.59
C GLU A 57 0.09 -8.90 -14.97
N TYR A 58 0.27 -8.82 -13.64
CA TYR A 58 1.18 -9.67 -12.88
C TYR A 58 0.50 -10.84 -12.16
N ASN A 59 -0.79 -11.11 -12.45
CA ASN A 59 -1.58 -12.20 -11.87
C ASN A 59 -1.57 -12.22 -10.32
N LYS A 60 -1.58 -11.05 -9.69
CA LYS A 60 -1.81 -10.90 -8.26
C LYS A 60 -3.25 -11.27 -7.95
N LEU A 61 -3.46 -11.89 -6.81
CA LEU A 61 -4.78 -12.40 -6.39
C LEU A 61 -5.54 -11.38 -5.54
N THR A 62 -4.81 -10.43 -4.97
CA THR A 62 -5.34 -9.54 -3.94
C THR A 62 -4.81 -8.14 -4.14
N LEU A 63 -5.62 -7.17 -3.75
CA LEU A 63 -5.23 -5.77 -3.67
C LEU A 63 -5.62 -5.27 -2.27
N VAL A 64 -4.67 -4.66 -1.58
CA VAL A 64 -4.84 -4.17 -0.21
C VAL A 64 -4.86 -2.66 -0.25
N VAL A 65 -6.02 -2.06 0.03
CA VAL A 65 -6.20 -0.61 0.07
C VAL A 65 -6.12 -0.12 1.50
N LEU A 66 -5.14 0.72 1.78
CA LEU A 66 -5.01 1.51 3.00
C LEU A 66 -5.74 2.83 2.77
N LEU A 67 -6.96 2.92 3.28
CA LEU A 67 -7.86 4.05 3.07
C LEU A 67 -7.96 4.90 4.35
N ASP A 68 -7.76 6.21 4.24
CA ASP A 68 -8.18 7.17 5.25
C ASP A 68 -8.99 8.30 4.61
N ARG A 69 -10.27 8.36 5.00
CA ARG A 69 -11.23 9.36 4.53
C ARG A 69 -11.37 10.53 5.48
N SER A 70 -10.70 10.48 6.63
CA SER A 70 -10.73 11.58 7.59
C SER A 70 -10.04 12.81 6.99
N GLU A 71 -10.30 13.97 7.59
CA GLU A 71 -9.60 15.20 7.19
C GLU A 71 -8.14 15.24 7.65
N ARG A 72 -7.67 14.18 8.32
CA ARG A 72 -6.28 14.08 8.80
C ARG A 72 -5.34 13.77 7.65
N PHE A 73 -4.09 14.15 7.85
CA PHE A 73 -3.00 13.86 6.93
C PHE A 73 -2.26 12.64 7.45
N SER A 74 -2.61 11.49 6.88
CA SER A 74 -2.14 10.17 7.31
C SER A 74 -1.44 9.41 6.19
N PHE A 75 -1.18 10.08 5.06
CA PHE A 75 -0.52 9.48 3.91
C PHE A 75 0.83 8.87 4.28
N GLU A 76 1.75 9.64 4.89
CA GLU A 76 3.07 9.14 5.27
C GLU A 76 3.00 7.90 6.21
N PRO A 77 2.25 7.93 7.33
CA PRO A 77 2.08 6.74 8.16
C PRO A 77 1.55 5.51 7.41
N LEU A 78 0.56 5.68 6.55
CA LEU A 78 -0.01 4.57 5.78
C LEU A 78 0.94 4.09 4.68
N PHE A 79 1.70 5.00 4.09
CA PHE A 79 2.73 4.69 3.12
C PHE A 79 3.86 3.88 3.75
N GLU A 80 4.35 4.25 4.93
CA GLU A 80 5.36 3.46 5.66
C GLU A 80 4.87 2.03 5.93
N VAL A 81 3.59 1.88 6.30
CA VAL A 81 2.98 0.56 6.47
C VAL A 81 2.97 -0.21 5.14
N ALA A 82 2.52 0.40 4.04
CA ALA A 82 2.52 -0.23 2.72
C ALA A 82 3.92 -0.65 2.27
N SER A 83 4.91 0.23 2.41
CA SER A 83 6.31 -0.05 2.08
C SER A 83 6.89 -1.17 2.95
N SER A 84 6.54 -1.25 4.23
CA SER A 84 6.98 -2.37 5.07
C SER A 84 6.38 -3.71 4.62
N MET A 85 5.19 -3.70 4.01
CA MET A 85 4.54 -4.89 3.45
C MET A 85 5.08 -5.26 2.08
N GLU A 86 5.60 -4.29 1.32
CA GLU A 86 6.28 -4.51 0.04
C GLU A 86 7.51 -5.41 0.20
N ASP A 87 8.27 -5.24 1.28
CA ASP A 87 9.44 -6.09 1.60
C ASP A 87 9.03 -7.50 2.11
N SER A 88 7.74 -7.77 2.26
CA SER A 88 7.22 -9.03 2.79
C SER A 88 6.82 -10.02 1.69
N LEU A 89 6.63 -11.30 2.07
CA LEU A 89 6.09 -12.32 1.16
C LEU A 89 4.69 -11.98 0.63
N LEU A 90 3.95 -11.07 1.27
CA LEU A 90 2.63 -10.64 0.80
C LEU A 90 2.72 -9.93 -0.54
N ALA A 91 3.79 -9.18 -0.81
CA ALA A 91 4.01 -8.49 -2.07
C ALA A 91 4.10 -9.44 -3.28
N THR A 92 4.33 -10.73 -3.05
CA THR A 92 4.26 -11.73 -4.12
C THR A 92 2.82 -11.91 -4.64
N PHE A 93 1.83 -11.77 -3.76
CA PHE A 93 0.42 -12.10 -4.04
C PHE A 93 -0.51 -10.89 -4.05
N ALA A 94 -0.06 -9.77 -3.48
CA ALA A 94 -0.86 -8.57 -3.32
C ALA A 94 -0.10 -7.31 -3.75
N ASP A 95 -0.85 -6.40 -4.34
CA ASP A 95 -0.44 -5.01 -4.50
C ASP A 95 -1.11 -4.16 -3.42
N PHE A 96 -0.45 -3.07 -3.04
CA PHE A 96 -0.86 -2.17 -1.97
C PHE A 96 -1.22 -0.81 -2.56
N VAL A 97 -2.32 -0.24 -2.11
CA VAL A 97 -2.78 1.09 -2.52
C VAL A 97 -2.94 1.96 -1.30
N VAL A 98 -2.36 3.16 -1.33
CA VAL A 98 -2.48 4.12 -0.23
C VAL A 98 -3.38 5.27 -0.69
N LEU A 99 -4.56 5.36 -0.10
CA LEU A 99 -5.57 6.37 -0.39
C LEU A 99 -5.82 7.22 0.85
N ALA A 100 -5.01 8.27 1.00
CA ALA A 100 -5.11 9.21 2.12
C ALA A 100 -4.63 10.61 1.69
N ARG A 101 -5.06 11.64 2.41
CA ARG A 101 -4.65 13.01 2.15
C ARG A 101 -3.18 13.23 2.51
N THR A 102 -2.44 13.92 1.63
CA THR A 102 -1.00 14.19 1.77
C THR A 102 -0.69 15.44 2.60
N GLY A 103 -1.70 16.30 2.82
CA GLY A 103 -1.65 17.36 3.83
C GLY A 103 -0.88 18.62 3.51
N ALA A 104 -0.10 18.64 2.44
CA ALA A 104 0.55 19.86 1.97
C ALA A 104 0.06 20.20 0.56
N VAL A 105 -1.03 20.97 0.49
CA VAL A 105 -1.26 21.79 -0.70
C VAL A 105 -0.23 22.93 -0.64
N PRO A 106 0.77 22.99 -1.54
CA PRO A 106 1.69 24.10 -1.57
C PRO A 106 0.91 25.41 -1.72
N LEU A 107 1.35 26.48 -1.04
CA LEU A 107 0.72 27.81 -1.05
C LEU A 107 0.84 28.50 -2.43
N ILE A 108 0.25 27.88 -3.44
CA ILE A 108 0.14 28.34 -4.82
C ILE A 108 -1.23 28.99 -4.97
N TYR A 109 -1.31 30.10 -5.70
CA TYR A 109 -2.58 30.76 -5.99
C TYR A 109 -2.93 30.62 -7.49
N PRO A 110 -4.12 30.06 -7.83
CA PRO A 110 -5.15 29.56 -6.92
C PRO A 110 -4.73 28.29 -6.19
N PRO A 111 -5.30 28.01 -5.00
CA PRO A 111 -5.01 26.79 -4.25
C PRO A 111 -5.34 25.56 -5.11
N VAL A 112 -4.35 24.67 -5.25
CA VAL A 112 -4.50 23.41 -5.97
C VAL A 112 -5.10 22.39 -4.99
N GLN A 113 -6.15 21.68 -5.38
CA GLN A 113 -6.70 20.64 -4.50
C GLN A 113 -5.72 19.45 -4.40
N ASP A 114 -5.72 18.76 -3.25
CA ASP A 114 -4.93 17.54 -3.08
C ASP A 114 -5.37 16.49 -4.12
N PRO A 115 -4.49 16.03 -5.02
CA PRO A 115 -4.85 15.07 -6.06
C PRO A 115 -5.37 13.74 -5.47
N MET A 116 -4.98 13.39 -4.24
CA MET A 116 -5.46 12.17 -3.58
C MET A 116 -6.96 12.19 -3.32
N ILE A 117 -7.60 13.36 -3.27
CA ILE A 117 -9.06 13.45 -3.16
C ILE A 117 -9.72 12.79 -4.37
N GLY A 118 -9.19 13.03 -5.57
CA GLY A 118 -9.69 12.42 -6.80
C GLY A 118 -9.53 10.91 -6.81
N GLU A 119 -8.40 10.39 -6.34
CA GLU A 119 -8.14 8.94 -6.25
C GLU A 119 -9.05 8.26 -5.22
N ILE A 120 -9.28 8.91 -4.07
CA ILE A 120 -10.24 8.43 -3.05
C ILE A 120 -11.65 8.39 -3.66
N ASP A 121 -12.11 9.47 -4.30
CA ASP A 121 -13.44 9.52 -4.88
C ASP A 121 -13.62 8.49 -6.01
N ALA A 122 -12.61 8.27 -6.84
CA ALA A 122 -12.61 7.25 -7.88
C ALA A 122 -12.73 5.84 -7.30
N PHE A 123 -11.99 5.55 -6.23
CA PHE A 123 -12.08 4.27 -5.52
C PHE A 123 -13.48 4.04 -4.92
N LEU A 124 -14.05 5.05 -4.25
CA LEU A 124 -15.40 4.94 -3.68
C LEU A 124 -16.47 4.74 -4.76
N ALA A 125 -16.33 5.42 -5.90
CA ALA A 125 -17.24 5.27 -7.04
C ALA A 125 -17.18 3.89 -7.69
N ALA A 126 -16.06 3.16 -7.56
CA ALA A 126 -15.94 1.78 -8.05
C ALA A 126 -16.79 0.78 -7.24
N PHE A 127 -17.18 1.13 -6.00
CA PHE A 127 -17.97 0.28 -5.11
C PHE A 127 -19.16 1.06 -4.52
N PRO A 128 -20.14 1.46 -5.37
CA PRO A 128 -21.22 2.36 -4.96
C PRO A 128 -22.18 1.76 -3.93
N ASP A 129 -22.26 0.43 -3.86
CA ASP A 129 -23.11 -0.30 -2.92
C ASP A 129 -22.42 -0.59 -1.57
N GLN A 130 -21.13 -0.24 -1.45
CA GLN A 130 -20.34 -0.48 -0.24
C GLN A 130 -20.32 0.75 0.67
N GLU A 131 -20.61 0.52 1.96
CA GLU A 131 -20.36 1.53 2.99
C GLU A 131 -18.91 1.44 3.47
N PHE A 132 -18.18 2.56 3.33
CA PHE A 132 -16.80 2.69 3.81
C PHE A 132 -16.75 3.50 5.10
N PRO A 133 -15.87 3.14 6.05
CA PRO A 133 -15.69 3.90 7.28
C PRO A 133 -15.07 5.29 7.00
N GLU A 134 -15.35 6.25 7.88
CA GLU A 134 -14.65 7.55 7.89
C GLU A 134 -13.25 7.46 8.53
N GLN A 135 -13.04 6.43 9.35
CA GLN A 135 -11.78 6.16 10.04
C GLN A 135 -10.81 5.40 9.12
N PRO A 136 -9.49 5.47 9.37
CA PRO A 136 -8.51 4.72 8.62
C PRO A 136 -8.83 3.21 8.66
N ALA A 137 -8.76 2.58 7.51
CA ALA A 137 -9.12 1.18 7.33
C ALA A 137 -8.24 0.50 6.29
N ILE A 138 -8.11 -0.82 6.45
CA ILE A 138 -7.51 -1.73 5.48
C ILE A 138 -8.66 -2.45 4.77
N ILE A 139 -8.71 -2.34 3.46
CA ILE A 139 -9.71 -2.99 2.62
C ILE A 139 -8.99 -4.04 1.79
N THR A 140 -9.46 -5.27 1.89
CA THR A 140 -8.91 -6.40 1.11
C THR A 140 -9.81 -6.68 -0.07
N ILE A 141 -9.27 -6.64 -1.28
CA ILE A 141 -10.01 -6.81 -2.52
C ILE A 141 -9.48 -8.05 -3.25
N ALA A 142 -10.37 -8.96 -3.61
CA ALA A 142 -10.06 -10.05 -4.53
C ALA A 142 -9.99 -9.50 -5.96
N VAL A 143 -8.89 -9.82 -6.65
CA VAL A 143 -8.70 -9.44 -8.05
C VAL A 143 -9.05 -10.62 -8.93
N GLY A 144 -10.08 -10.45 -9.76
CA GLY A 144 -10.41 -11.35 -10.86
C GLY A 144 -10.09 -10.73 -12.22
N ASP A 145 -10.15 -11.56 -13.26
CA ASP A 145 -9.87 -11.15 -14.65
C ASP A 145 -10.78 -10.01 -15.12
N SER A 146 -12.06 -10.04 -14.72
CA SER A 146 -13.08 -9.08 -15.14
C SER A 146 -13.90 -8.49 -13.99
N SER A 147 -13.69 -8.97 -12.76
CA SER A 147 -14.40 -8.50 -11.58
C SER A 147 -13.44 -8.23 -10.43
N THR A 148 -13.90 -7.44 -9.48
CA THR A 148 -13.23 -7.22 -8.20
C THR A 148 -14.27 -7.26 -7.10
N GLU A 149 -13.93 -7.88 -5.98
CA GLU A 149 -14.86 -8.05 -4.87
C GLU A 149 -14.16 -7.66 -3.57
N ILE A 150 -14.83 -6.87 -2.73
CA ILE A 150 -14.33 -6.55 -1.40
C ILE A 150 -14.56 -7.78 -0.51
N LEU A 151 -13.46 -8.34 -0.01
CA LEU A 151 -13.49 -9.50 0.88
C LEU A 151 -13.65 -9.10 2.33
N ASP A 152 -12.97 -8.02 2.74
CA ASP A 152 -12.95 -7.57 4.13
C ASP A 152 -12.64 -6.07 4.23
N ILE A 153 -13.16 -5.45 5.28
CA ILE A 153 -12.86 -4.08 5.70
C ILE A 153 -12.52 -4.12 7.19
N THR A 154 -11.24 -3.91 7.51
CA THR A 154 -10.73 -3.89 8.88
C THR A 154 -10.33 -2.48 9.27
N LEU A 155 -10.84 -1.97 10.39
CA LEU A 155 -10.47 -0.66 10.92
C LEU A 155 -9.03 -0.69 11.48
N ILE A 156 -8.28 0.38 11.22
CA ILE A 156 -6.98 0.61 11.87
C ILE A 156 -7.27 1.30 13.20
N PRO A 157 -6.91 0.68 14.35
CA PRO A 157 -7.12 1.30 15.65
C PRO A 157 -6.34 2.59 15.72
N GLN A 158 -7.02 3.71 15.96
CA GLN A 158 -6.32 4.94 16.25
C GLN A 158 -5.77 4.87 17.68
N MET A 159 -4.46 4.97 17.83
CA MET A 159 -3.87 5.23 19.14
C MET A 159 -4.29 6.63 19.55
N ILE A 160 -5.10 6.73 20.60
CA ILE A 160 -5.41 8.00 21.24
C ILE A 160 -4.10 8.45 21.91
N GLU A 161 -3.43 9.45 21.34
CA GLU A 161 -2.33 10.17 22.00
C GLU A 161 -2.87 11.12 23.08
#